data_AF-A0A512MB97-F1
#
_entry.id   AF-A0A512MB97-F1
#
_cell.length_a   1.000
_cell.length_b   1.000
_cell.length_c   1.000
_cell.angle_alpha   90.00
_cell.angle_beta   90.00
_cell.angle_gamma   90.00
#
_symmetry.space_group_name_H-M   'P 1'
#
loop_
_entity.id
_entity.type
_entity.pdbx_description
1 polymer ?
#
loop_
_entity_poly.entity_id
_entity_poly.type
_entity_poly.pdbx_seq_one_letter_code
_entity_poly.pdbx_strand_id
1 'polypeptide(L)' 'MNKLHRIQLLTLTAGGRILRMEDEASGLSIERRLDPRLPLVVQKERLERLFEAMLQSDLSVVGS' A
#
# COMPACT_ATOMS: atom_id res chain seq x y z
N MET A 1 -11.83 12.42 -7.20
CA MET A 1 -10.88 11.45 -7.80
C MET A 1 -11.39 10.06 -7.48
N ASN A 2 -11.88 9.31 -8.47
CA ASN A 2 -12.21 7.90 -8.29
C ASN A 2 -10.89 7.13 -8.18
N LYS A 3 -10.46 6.81 -6.96
CA LYS A 3 -9.23 6.04 -6.73
C LYS A 3 -9.52 4.56 -6.96
N LEU A 4 -9.02 4.01 -8.07
CA LEU A 4 -8.97 2.57 -8.34
C LEU A 4 -7.81 1.92 -7.55
N HIS A 5 -7.68 2.26 -6.26
CA HIS A 5 -6.66 1.65 -5.42
C HIS A 5 -7.27 0.50 -4.63
N ARG A 6 -6.62 -0.65 -4.67
CA ARG A 6 -7.05 -1.84 -3.98
C ARG A 6 -6.18 -2.08 -2.77
N ILE A 7 -6.81 -2.34 -1.62
CA ILE A 7 -6.10 -2.80 -0.41
C ILE A 7 -6.40 -4.27 -0.18
N GLN A 8 -5.35 -5.05 0.06
CA GLN A 8 -5.43 -6.51 0.23
C GLN A 8 -4.70 -6.93 1.50
N LEU A 9 -5.26 -7.94 2.17
CA LEU A 9 -4.59 -8.64 3.27
C LEU A 9 -4.15 -10.02 2.77
N LEU A 10 -2.84 -10.20 2.61
CA LEU A 10 -2.24 -11.45 2.16
C LEU A 10 -1.80 -12.28 3.36
N THR A 11 -2.20 -13.55 3.38
CA THR A 11 -1.71 -14.52 4.36
C THR A 11 -0.60 -15.34 3.73
N LEU A 12 0.57 -15.31 4.33
CA LEU A 12 1.73 -16.09 3.90
C LEU A 12 1.58 -17.52 4.40
N THR A 13 2.11 -18.49 3.63
CA THR A 13 2.13 -19.91 4.00
C THR A 13 2.82 -20.16 5.34
N ALA A 14 3.79 -19.32 5.72
CA ALA A 14 4.47 -19.34 7.02
C ALA A 14 3.70 -18.63 8.15
N GLY A 15 2.42 -18.28 7.96
CA GLY A 15 1.56 -17.64 8.98
C GLY A 15 1.73 -16.13 9.14
N GLY A 16 2.66 -15.51 8.39
CA GLY A 16 2.78 -14.04 8.34
C GLY A 16 1.60 -13.39 7.61
N ARG A 17 1.32 -12.12 7.93
CA ARG A 17 0.32 -11.32 7.21
C ARG A 17 0.95 -10.07 6.63
N ILE A 18 0.61 -9.76 5.38
CA ILE A 18 1.05 -8.57 4.66
C ILE A 18 -0.18 -7.75 4.28
N LEU A 19 -0.10 -6.44 4.52
CA LEU A 19 -1.01 -5.48 3.93
C LEU A 19 -0.38 -4.97 2.63
N ARG A 20 -1.09 -5.15 1.51
CA ARG A 20 -0.70 -4.65 0.19
C ARG A 20 -1.66 -3.55 -0.23
N MET A 21 -1.13 -2.48 -0.80
CA MET A 21 -1.90 -1.50 -1.55
C MET A 21 -1.39 -1.47 -2.98
N GLU A 22 -2.30 -1.44 -3.94
CA GLU A 22 -2.01 -1.53 -5.36
C GLU A 22 -2.82 -0.49 -6.14
N ASP A 23 -2.19 0.14 -7.12
CA ASP A 23 -2.86 0.94 -8.13
C ASP A 23 -3.06 0.09 -9.38
N GLU A 24 -4.31 -0.27 -9.67
CA GLU A 24 -4.63 -1.20 -10.76
C GLU A 24 -4.27 -0.64 -12.15
N ALA A 25 -4.21 0.69 -12.29
CA ALA A 25 -3.89 1.33 -13.57
C ALA A 25 -2.40 1.26 -13.91
N SER A 26 -1.52 1.47 -12.92
CA SER A 26 -0.07 1.45 -13.13
C SER A 26 0.57 0.09 -12.81
N GLY A 27 -0.12 -0.78 -12.06
CA GLY A 27 0.46 -2.01 -11.51
C GLY A 27 1.44 -1.77 -10.35
N LEU A 28 1.59 -0.52 -9.88
CA LEU A 28 2.43 -0.20 -8.74
C LEU A 28 1.79 -0.71 -7.45
N SER A 29 2.61 -1.33 -6.60
CA SER A 29 2.16 -1.80 -5.30
C SER A 29 3.17 -1.53 -4.20
N ILE A 30 2.65 -1.34 -2.98
CA ILE A 30 3.43 -1.29 -1.76
C ILE A 30 2.94 -2.36 -0.79
N GLU A 31 3.89 -2.98 -0.11
CA GLU A 31 3.63 -4.03 0.85
C GLU A 31 4.26 -3.72 2.20
N ARG A 32 3.52 -4.00 3.27
CA ARG A 32 4.03 -3.96 4.64
C ARG A 32 3.53 -5.17 5.41
N ARG A 33 4.44 -5.84 6.11
CA ARG A 33 4.08 -6.86 7.10
C ARG A 33 3.26 -6.21 8.22
N LEU A 34 2.17 -6.86 8.63
CA LEU A 34 1.38 -6.40 9.76
C LEU A 34 2.18 -6.52 11.07
N ASP A 35 2.11 -5.47 11.88
CA ASP A 35 2.50 -5.50 13.28
C ASP A 35 1.27 -5.95 14.11
N PRO A 36 1.31 -7.11 14.78
CA PRO A 36 0.19 -7.60 15.59
C PRO A 36 -0.12 -6.71 16.81
N ARG A 37 0.79 -5.80 17.18
CA ARG A 37 0.62 -4.89 18.32
C ARG A 37 -0.14 -3.62 17.97
N LEU A 38 -0.41 -3.38 16.68
CA LEU A 38 -1.09 -2.19 16.19
C LEU A 38 -2.48 -2.54 15.62
N PRO A 39 -3.50 -1.68 15.81
CA PRO A 39 -4.78 -1.86 15.15
C PRO A 39 -4.64 -1.90 13.62
N LEU A 40 -5.38 -2.79 12.96
CA LEU A 40 -5.34 -2.92 11.50
C LEU A 40 -5.70 -1.60 10.79
N VAL A 41 -6.68 -0.86 11.32
CA VAL A 41 -7.12 0.42 10.76
C VAL A 41 -5.98 1.43 10.67
N VAL A 42 -5.18 1.57 11.73
CA VAL A 42 -4.02 2.48 11.77
C VAL A 42 -2.96 2.06 10.75
N GLN A 43 -2.77 0.76 10.58
CA GLN A 43 -1.81 0.24 9.60
C GLN A 43 -2.27 0.47 8.17
N LYS A 44 -3.58 0.38 7.90
CA LYS A 44 -4.17 0.73 6.60
C LYS A 44 -3.97 2.21 6.26
N GLU A 45 -4.36 3.11 7.17
CA GLU A 45 -4.21 4.56 6.97
C GLU A 45 -2.74 4.98 6.77
N ARG A 46 -1.80 4.28 7.41
CA ARG A 46 -0.36 4.52 7.21
C ARG A 46 0.11 4.06 5.84
N LEU A 47 -0.35 2.89 5.40
CA LEU A 47 -0.01 2.36 4.08
C LEU A 47 -0.60 3.23 2.96
N GLU A 48 -1.83 3.69 3.13
CA GLU A 48 -2.52 4.61 2.20
C GLU A 48 -1.75 5.92 2.03
N ARG A 49 -1.37 6.57 3.13
CA ARG A 49 -0.57 7.80 3.10
C ARG A 49 0.79 7.60 2.45
N LEU A 50 1.44 6.47 2.75
CA LEU A 50 2.75 6.15 2.16
C LEU A 50 2.64 5.92 0.64
N PHE A 51 1.59 5.21 0.22
CA PHE A 51 1.34 4.96 -1.20
C PHE A 51 1.07 6.25 -1.97
N GLU A 52 0.23 7.13 -1.41
CA GLU A 52 -0.04 8.45 -2.00
C GLU A 52 1.22 9.31 -2.12
N ALA A 53 2.06 9.33 -1.08
CA ALA A 53 3.32 10.07 -1.10
C ALA A 53 4.28 9.51 -2.17
N MET A 54 4.35 8.18 -2.30
CA MET A 54 5.17 7.53 -3.33
C MET A 54 4.69 7.89 -4.74
N LEU A 55 3.39 7.80 -5.01
CA LEU A 55 2.82 8.16 -6.32
C LEU A 55 3.13 9.62 -6.68
N GLN A 56 3.03 10.54 -5.73
CA GLN A 56 3.40 11.94 -5.96
C GLN A 56 4.90 12.12 -6.25
N SER A 57 5.78 11.33 -5.62
CA SER A 57 7.22 11.37 -5.87
C SER A 57 7.61 10.75 -7.21
N ASP A 58 7.00 9.64 -7.64
CA ASP A 58 7.31 8.97 -8.90
C ASP A 58 6.95 9.83 -10.11
N LEU A 59 5.81 10.55 -10.04
CA LEU A 59 5.43 11.53 -11.06
C LEU A 59 6.41 12.72 -11.18
N SER A 60 7.24 13.00 -10.17
CA SER A 60 8.24 14.07 -10.23
C SER A 60 9.52 13.66 -10.96
N VAL A 61 9.79 12.35 -11.08
CA VAL A 61 10.98 11.81 -11.77
C VAL A 61 10.75 11.67 -13.28
N VAL A 62 9.50 11.50 -13.72
CA VAL A 62 9.16 11.34 -15.16
C VAL A 62 9.09 12.69 -15.89
N GLY A 63 9.24 13.82 -15.18
CA GLY A 63 9.16 15.17 -15.73
C GLY A 63 10.48 15.97 -15.78
N SER A 64 11.63 15.32 -15.56
CA SER A 64 12.97 15.96 -15.63
C SER A 64 13.80 15.44 -16.79
#